data_AF-A0A7M7N2R4-F1
#
_entry.id   AF-A0A7M7N2R4-F1
#
_cell.length_a   1.000
_cell.length_b   1.000
_cell.length_c   1.000
_cell.angle_alpha   90.00
_cell.angle_beta   90.00
_cell.angle_gamma   90.00
#
_symmetry.space_group_name_H-M   'P 1'
#
loop_
_entity.id
_entity.type
_entity.pdbx_description
1 polymer ?
#
loop_
_entity_poly.entity_id
_entity_poly.type
_entity_poly.pdbx_seq_one_letter_code
_entity_poly.pdbx_strand_id
1 'polypeptide(L)'
;MSSSNTDGSRTILWCVPRSISTALAKCLSFIDASEVWFEPYAYCNATSNEYKHQTKLNIPMEYEGNEEIFQRVKKALDGMANTHFEPDRLSYGSVKRRLEATTAKHVMVKDMGNAMTEEYRAYLPKGYRHTFLIRHPVRSIASYRKMMYNQFSELGLLEGKAASEETYDVERDDRFFPSGYGTKETYDLWNYIQDENIDTNPVVIDGNDLLSKPAETLSAYCTAVGLPYSNGLLQWDASPRC
;
A
#
# COMPACT_ATOMS: atom_id res chain seq x y z
N MET A 1 6.45 25.70 26.04
CA MET A 1 6.28 24.39 26.70
C MET A 1 5.43 23.53 25.78
N SER A 2 6.06 22.68 24.98
CA SER A 2 5.40 21.70 24.12
C SER A 2 5.62 20.35 24.81
N SER A 3 4.56 19.82 25.41
CA SER A 3 4.55 18.43 25.86
C SER A 3 4.56 17.56 24.61
N SER A 4 5.74 17.08 24.22
CA SER A 4 5.85 16.03 23.21
C SER A 4 5.11 14.82 23.76
N ASN A 5 3.99 14.47 23.14
CA ASN A 5 3.22 13.29 23.49
C ASN A 5 4.13 12.07 23.29
N THR A 6 4.54 11.41 24.37
CA THR A 6 5.50 10.29 24.35
C THR A 6 4.83 8.93 24.18
N ASP A 7 3.65 8.88 23.57
CA ASP A 7 3.03 7.63 23.18
C ASP A 7 3.41 7.30 21.74
N GLY A 8 3.72 6.03 21.46
CA GLY A 8 4.10 5.59 20.12
C GLY A 8 3.01 5.90 19.09
N SER A 9 3.38 6.06 17.82
CA SER A 9 2.43 6.40 16.74
C SER A 9 2.33 5.27 15.73
N ARG A 10 1.11 4.87 15.38
CA ARG A 10 0.83 3.83 14.38
C ARG A 10 -0.06 4.41 13.30
N THR A 11 0.37 4.38 12.05
CA THR A 11 -0.43 4.91 10.94
C THR A 11 -0.38 4.04 9.69
N ILE A 12 -1.50 3.96 8.99
CA ILE A 12 -1.61 3.36 7.67
C ILE A 12 -1.91 4.46 6.65
N LEU A 13 -1.01 4.60 5.68
CA LEU A 13 -1.14 5.43 4.49
C LEU A 13 -1.76 4.60 3.37
N TRP A 14 -3.06 4.77 3.16
CA TRP A 14 -3.80 4.28 2.01
C TRP A 14 -3.62 5.23 0.83
N CYS A 15 -3.41 4.67 -0.36
CA CYS A 15 -3.25 5.48 -1.55
C CYS A 15 -3.73 4.73 -2.79
N VAL A 16 -3.82 5.44 -3.92
CA VAL A 16 -3.84 4.81 -5.23
C VAL A 16 -2.42 4.65 -5.76
N PRO A 17 -2.15 3.68 -6.65
CA PRO A 17 -0.88 3.62 -7.36
C PRO A 17 -0.55 4.96 -8.02
N ARG A 18 0.75 5.27 -8.12
CA ARG A 18 1.26 6.47 -8.78
C ARG A 18 0.77 7.77 -8.12
N SER A 19 0.64 7.77 -6.80
CA SER A 19 0.22 8.93 -5.99
C SER A 19 1.36 9.65 -5.26
N ILE A 20 2.62 9.27 -5.51
CA ILE A 20 3.83 9.79 -4.81
C ILE A 20 3.98 9.17 -3.40
N SER A 21 3.16 8.18 -3.05
CA SER A 21 3.20 7.48 -1.77
C SER A 21 4.56 6.87 -1.43
N THR A 22 5.32 6.34 -2.41
CA THR A 22 6.67 5.80 -2.16
C THR A 22 7.64 6.87 -1.68
N ALA A 23 7.59 8.07 -2.26
CA ALA A 23 8.44 9.17 -1.81
C ALA A 23 8.05 9.64 -0.40
N LEU A 24 6.74 9.72 -0.11
CA LEU A 24 6.26 10.03 1.25
C LEU A 24 6.73 8.97 2.26
N ALA A 25 6.52 7.68 1.98
CA ALA A 25 6.98 6.59 2.84
C ALA A 25 8.50 6.61 3.02
N LYS A 26 9.26 6.97 1.97
CA LYS A 26 10.71 7.18 2.06
C LYS A 26 11.06 8.31 3.02
N CYS A 27 10.39 9.48 2.97
CA CYS A 27 10.59 10.55 3.96
C CYS A 27 10.43 10.02 5.39
N LEU A 28 9.32 9.29 5.61
CA LEU A 28 8.93 8.80 6.93
C LEU A 28 9.89 7.70 7.44
N SER A 29 10.50 6.93 6.54
CA SER A 29 11.47 5.89 6.92
C SER A 29 12.73 6.41 7.62
N PHE A 30 12.98 7.72 7.59
CA PHE A 30 14.09 8.36 8.31
C PHE A 30 13.71 8.79 9.73
N ILE A 31 12.51 8.48 10.21
CA ILE A 31 12.14 8.69 11.61
C ILE A 31 12.83 7.62 12.48
N ASP A 32 13.53 8.07 13.51
CA ASP A 32 14.20 7.18 14.46
C ASP A 32 13.21 6.25 15.18
N ALA A 33 13.66 5.01 15.44
CA ALA A 33 12.85 3.96 16.08
C ALA A 33 11.50 3.71 15.38
N SER A 34 11.48 3.87 14.04
CA SER A 34 10.33 3.53 13.21
C SER A 34 10.47 2.16 12.55
N GLU A 35 9.33 1.51 12.35
CA GLU A 35 9.16 0.34 11.51
C GLU A 35 8.28 0.72 10.32
N VAL A 36 8.77 0.50 9.10
CA VAL A 36 8.04 0.82 7.87
C VAL A 36 7.69 -0.46 7.12
N TRP A 37 6.40 -0.63 6.87
CA TRP A 37 5.84 -1.72 6.08
C TRP A 37 5.44 -1.19 4.70
N PHE A 38 6.07 -1.72 3.66
CA PHE A 38 5.75 -1.39 2.27
C PHE A 38 4.78 -2.43 1.71
N GLU A 39 3.55 -2.01 1.48
CA GLU A 39 2.52 -2.70 0.71
C GLU A 39 2.16 -4.12 1.17
N PRO A 40 2.13 -4.43 2.49
CA PRO A 40 1.85 -5.78 2.95
C PRO A 40 0.49 -6.32 2.47
N TYR A 41 -0.55 -5.48 2.45
CA TYR A 41 -1.88 -5.88 1.98
C TYR A 41 -1.95 -5.96 0.46
N ALA A 42 -1.26 -5.10 -0.29
CA ALA A 42 -1.18 -5.25 -1.74
C ALA A 42 -0.55 -6.60 -2.12
N TYR A 43 0.45 -7.08 -1.37
CA TYR A 43 1.01 -8.41 -1.57
C TYR A 43 0.02 -9.52 -1.20
N CYS A 44 -0.74 -9.40 -0.12
CA CYS A 44 -1.84 -10.33 0.18
C CYS A 44 -2.88 -10.36 -0.95
N ASN A 45 -3.28 -9.19 -1.47
CA ASN A 45 -4.25 -9.09 -2.56
C ASN A 45 -3.71 -9.69 -3.87
N ALA A 46 -2.44 -9.43 -4.21
CA ALA A 46 -1.78 -10.05 -5.35
C ALA A 46 -1.72 -11.58 -5.20
N THR A 47 -1.46 -12.07 -3.99
CA THR A 47 -1.49 -13.51 -3.65
C THR A 47 -2.88 -14.11 -3.88
N SER A 48 -3.93 -13.46 -3.38
CA SER A 48 -5.32 -13.88 -3.59
C SER A 48 -5.69 -13.92 -5.08
N ASN A 49 -5.35 -12.87 -5.82
CA ASN A 49 -5.62 -12.79 -7.26
C ASN A 49 -4.88 -13.85 -8.05
N GLU A 50 -3.60 -14.08 -7.73
CA GLU A 50 -2.79 -15.09 -8.40
C GLU A 50 -3.31 -16.50 -8.11
N TYR A 51 -3.58 -16.81 -6.85
CA TYR A 51 -4.11 -18.12 -6.47
C TYR A 51 -5.47 -18.40 -7.12
N LYS A 52 -6.37 -17.41 -7.13
CA LYS A 52 -7.67 -17.50 -7.79
C LYS A 52 -7.53 -17.65 -9.29
N HIS A 53 -6.58 -16.96 -9.91
CA HIS A 53 -6.30 -17.11 -11.33
C HIS A 53 -5.88 -18.55 -11.67
N GLN A 54 -4.95 -19.12 -10.89
CA GLN A 54 -4.40 -20.46 -11.11
C GLN A 54 -5.36 -21.61 -10.76
N THR A 55 -6.14 -21.48 -9.69
CA THR A 55 -6.92 -22.58 -9.11
C THR A 55 -8.44 -22.43 -9.22
N LYS A 56 -8.91 -21.20 -9.52
CA LYS A 56 -10.32 -20.79 -9.43
C LYS A 56 -10.92 -20.87 -8.02
N LEU A 57 -10.08 -21.02 -6.99
CA LEU A 57 -10.46 -21.04 -5.59
C LEU A 57 -10.00 -19.77 -4.87
N ASN A 58 -10.62 -19.48 -3.72
CA ASN A 58 -10.12 -18.44 -2.82
C ASN A 58 -9.00 -19.02 -1.95
N ILE A 59 -7.96 -18.22 -1.73
CA ILE A 59 -6.86 -18.60 -0.83
C ILE A 59 -7.31 -18.46 0.64
N PRO A 60 -6.85 -19.31 1.56
CA PRO A 60 -7.04 -19.09 2.99
C PRO A 60 -6.47 -17.74 3.45
N MET A 61 -7.05 -17.14 4.50
CA MET A 61 -6.56 -15.87 5.05
C MET A 61 -5.45 -16.03 6.07
N GLU A 62 -5.31 -17.22 6.66
CA GLU A 62 -4.30 -17.55 7.68
C GLU A 62 -3.17 -18.37 7.06
N TYR A 63 -1.94 -18.02 7.40
CA TYR A 63 -0.76 -18.78 6.97
C TYR A 63 -0.64 -20.12 7.70
N GLU A 64 -0.88 -20.14 9.01
CA GLU A 64 -0.75 -21.33 9.85
C GLU A 64 -1.70 -22.45 9.40
N GLY A 65 -1.13 -23.63 9.12
CA GLY A 65 -1.86 -24.78 8.59
C GLY A 65 -2.10 -24.73 7.07
N ASN A 66 -1.64 -23.69 6.37
CA ASN A 66 -1.78 -23.50 4.93
C ASN A 66 -0.41 -23.23 4.25
N GLU A 67 0.71 -23.57 4.89
CA GLU A 67 2.05 -23.15 4.51
C GLU A 67 2.40 -23.55 3.07
N GLU A 68 2.04 -24.77 2.66
CA GLU A 68 2.31 -25.28 1.30
C GLU A 68 1.61 -24.44 0.22
N ILE A 69 0.41 -23.92 0.51
CA ILE A 69 -0.35 -23.07 -0.42
C ILE A 69 0.40 -21.76 -0.64
N PHE A 70 0.83 -21.10 0.44
CA PHE A 70 1.55 -19.83 0.37
C PHE A 70 2.94 -19.97 -0.25
N GLN A 71 3.65 -21.07 0.00
CA GLN A 71 4.93 -21.36 -0.66
C GLN A 71 4.78 -21.51 -2.18
N ARG A 72 3.71 -22.17 -2.62
CA ARG A 72 3.42 -22.33 -4.04
C ARG A 72 3.13 -20.98 -4.70
N VAL A 73 2.30 -20.14 -4.10
CA VAL A 73 1.95 -18.82 -4.67
C VAL A 73 3.14 -17.87 -4.65
N LYS A 74 3.94 -17.87 -3.58
CA LYS A 74 5.20 -17.11 -3.51
C LYS A 74 6.07 -17.34 -4.74
N LYS A 75 6.27 -18.59 -5.16
CA LYS A 75 7.11 -18.90 -6.32
C LYS A 75 6.62 -18.23 -7.61
N ALA A 76 5.30 -18.08 -7.77
CA ALA A 76 4.73 -17.35 -8.90
C ALA A 76 4.91 -15.83 -8.76
N LEU A 77 4.75 -15.28 -7.56
CA LEU A 77 4.89 -13.85 -7.29
C LEU A 77 6.35 -13.34 -7.38
N ASP A 78 7.32 -14.11 -6.88
CA ASP A 78 8.75 -13.76 -6.94
C ASP A 78 9.18 -13.49 -8.39
N GLY A 79 8.64 -14.27 -9.35
CA GLY A 79 8.93 -14.10 -10.78
C GLY A 79 8.33 -12.84 -11.41
N MET A 80 7.28 -12.25 -10.81
CA MET A 80 6.59 -11.06 -11.33
C MET A 80 7.10 -9.75 -10.72
N ALA A 81 7.52 -9.78 -9.45
CA ALA A 81 7.80 -8.57 -8.68
C ALA A 81 9.30 -8.29 -8.48
N ASN A 82 10.20 -9.12 -9.04
CA ASN A 82 11.66 -9.03 -8.88
C ASN A 82 12.08 -8.78 -7.42
N THR A 83 11.37 -9.41 -6.49
CA THR A 83 11.54 -9.28 -5.04
C THR A 83 11.37 -10.65 -4.39
N HIS A 84 11.92 -10.82 -3.19
CA HIS A 84 11.83 -12.06 -2.42
C HIS A 84 10.85 -11.88 -1.27
N PHE A 85 9.68 -12.51 -1.37
CA PHE A 85 8.67 -12.43 -0.33
C PHE A 85 8.92 -13.41 0.81
N GLU A 86 8.67 -12.99 2.05
CA GLU A 86 8.46 -13.93 3.15
C GLU A 86 7.05 -14.55 3.00
N PRO A 87 6.91 -15.88 2.86
CA PRO A 87 5.61 -16.51 2.59
C PRO A 87 4.55 -16.22 3.66
N ASP A 88 4.95 -16.09 4.91
CA ASP A 88 4.04 -15.78 6.02
C ASP A 88 3.49 -14.34 5.93
N ARG A 89 4.15 -13.42 5.20
CA ARG A 89 3.66 -12.07 4.94
C ARG A 89 2.68 -11.97 3.77
N LEU A 90 2.35 -13.09 3.13
CA LEU A 90 1.41 -13.13 2.01
C LEU A 90 -0.03 -13.42 2.45
N SER A 91 -0.28 -13.62 3.75
CA SER A 91 -1.61 -13.85 4.31
C SER A 91 -2.09 -12.63 5.11
N TYR A 92 -3.37 -12.28 4.95
CA TYR A 92 -3.97 -11.16 5.69
C TYR A 92 -3.94 -11.36 7.20
N GLY A 93 -4.17 -12.60 7.67
CA GLY A 93 -4.12 -12.98 9.09
C GLY A 93 -2.76 -12.72 9.72
N SER A 94 -1.69 -13.18 9.07
CA SER A 94 -0.32 -12.93 9.56
C SER A 94 0.06 -11.46 9.52
N VAL A 95 -0.30 -10.71 8.48
CA VAL A 95 -0.02 -9.27 8.40
C VAL A 95 -0.67 -8.54 9.59
N LYS A 96 -1.96 -8.80 9.85
CA LYS A 96 -2.65 -8.23 11.02
C LYS A 96 -1.94 -8.58 12.32
N ARG A 97 -1.65 -9.86 12.54
CA ARG A 97 -1.02 -10.34 13.77
C ARG A 97 0.34 -9.68 14.01
N ARG A 98 1.17 -9.54 12.97
CA ARG A 98 2.49 -8.91 13.05
C ARG A 98 2.39 -7.41 13.32
N LEU A 99 1.46 -6.72 12.66
CA LEU A 99 1.20 -5.30 12.90
C LEU A 99 0.63 -5.02 14.29
N GLU A 100 -0.13 -5.95 14.88
CA GLU A 100 -0.63 -5.84 16.26
C GLU A 100 0.43 -6.23 17.30
N ALA A 101 1.40 -7.09 16.94
CA ALA A 101 2.47 -7.56 17.83
C ALA A 101 3.72 -6.68 17.84
N THR A 102 3.85 -5.70 16.94
CA THR A 102 5.03 -4.83 16.88
C THR A 102 5.24 -4.04 18.18
N THR A 103 6.52 -3.96 18.58
CA THR A 103 7.00 -3.18 19.73
C THR A 103 7.69 -1.89 19.29
N ALA A 104 7.75 -1.61 17.99
CA ALA A 104 8.34 -0.39 17.47
C ALA A 104 7.61 0.85 18.01
N LYS A 105 8.37 1.91 18.28
CA LYS A 105 7.82 3.15 18.82
C LYS A 105 6.95 3.86 17.79
N HIS A 106 7.37 3.87 16.53
CA HIS A 106 6.62 4.42 15.41
C HIS A 106 6.42 3.32 14.37
N VAL A 107 5.21 3.18 13.84
CA VAL A 107 4.88 2.21 12.79
C VAL A 107 4.19 2.95 11.65
N MET A 108 4.72 2.81 10.44
CA MET A 108 4.07 3.27 9.22
C MET A 108 3.83 2.12 8.28
N VAL A 109 2.59 1.98 7.84
CA VAL A 109 2.23 1.07 6.76
C VAL A 109 1.87 1.91 5.55
N LYS A 110 2.52 1.69 4.42
CA LYS A 110 2.13 2.29 3.14
C LYS A 110 1.44 1.22 2.32
N ASP A 111 0.20 1.46 1.88
CA ASP A 111 -0.54 0.45 1.11
C ASP A 111 -1.54 1.07 0.13
N MET A 112 -2.15 0.22 -0.69
CA MET A 112 -3.16 0.62 -1.67
C MET A 112 -4.57 0.31 -1.16
N GLY A 113 -5.51 1.24 -1.32
CA GLY A 113 -6.88 1.06 -0.82
C GLY A 113 -7.62 -0.14 -1.45
N ASN A 114 -7.26 -0.52 -2.68
CA ASN A 114 -7.84 -1.67 -3.37
C ASN A 114 -7.43 -3.03 -2.78
N ALA A 115 -6.45 -3.07 -1.88
CA ALA A 115 -6.09 -4.27 -1.14
C ALA A 115 -6.94 -4.47 0.12
N MET A 116 -7.84 -3.54 0.44
CA MET A 116 -8.68 -3.60 1.64
C MET A 116 -10.17 -3.48 1.28
N THR A 117 -10.63 -4.36 0.39
CA THR A 117 -12.03 -4.52 0.03
C THR A 117 -12.84 -5.10 1.19
N GLU A 118 -14.17 -5.13 1.07
CA GLU A 118 -15.08 -5.59 2.13
C GLU A 118 -14.69 -6.95 2.73
N GLU A 119 -14.28 -7.90 1.89
CA GLU A 119 -13.82 -9.24 2.30
C GLU A 119 -12.62 -9.21 3.26
N TYR A 120 -11.76 -8.20 3.16
CA TYR A 120 -10.47 -8.15 3.86
C TYR A 120 -10.45 -7.18 5.04
N ARG A 121 -11.45 -6.32 5.21
CA ARG A 121 -11.49 -5.28 6.26
C ARG A 121 -11.35 -5.81 7.68
N ALA A 122 -11.80 -7.04 7.94
CA ALA A 122 -11.62 -7.71 9.23
C ALA A 122 -10.14 -7.89 9.63
N TYR A 123 -9.23 -7.80 8.67
CA TYR A 123 -7.78 -7.92 8.83
C TYR A 123 -7.05 -6.59 9.01
N LEU A 124 -7.78 -5.48 9.18
CA LEU A 124 -7.21 -4.24 9.67
C LEU A 124 -6.69 -4.42 11.11
N PRO A 125 -5.52 -3.88 11.45
CA PRO A 125 -4.98 -3.94 12.79
C PRO A 125 -5.63 -2.85 13.64
N LYS A 126 -5.81 -3.13 14.94
CA LYS A 126 -6.39 -2.16 15.86
C LYS A 126 -5.38 -1.09 16.28
N GLY A 127 -5.88 0.11 16.58
CA GLY A 127 -5.07 1.20 17.17
C GLY A 127 -4.18 1.95 16.17
N TYR A 128 -4.50 1.87 14.87
CA TYR A 128 -3.81 2.62 13.83
C TYR A 128 -4.63 3.85 13.41
N ARG A 129 -3.94 4.96 13.14
CA ARG A 129 -4.50 6.12 12.44
C ARG A 129 -4.50 5.90 10.93
N HIS A 130 -5.55 6.32 10.25
CA HIS A 130 -5.71 6.11 8.82
C HIS A 130 -5.47 7.41 8.05
N THR A 131 -4.66 7.31 7.01
CA THR A 131 -4.32 8.42 6.11
C THR A 131 -4.67 8.02 4.68
N PHE A 132 -5.22 8.94 3.90
CA PHE A 132 -5.61 8.73 2.52
C PHE A 132 -4.89 9.74 1.62
N LEU A 133 -3.91 9.27 0.85
CA LEU A 133 -3.20 10.06 -0.14
C LEU A 133 -3.92 9.98 -1.49
N ILE A 134 -4.49 11.11 -1.88
CA ILE A 134 -5.24 11.26 -3.13
C ILE A 134 -4.38 11.94 -4.20
N ARG A 135 -4.69 11.65 -5.46
CA ARG A 135 -4.12 12.31 -6.62
C ARG A 135 -5.15 12.36 -7.73
N HIS A 136 -5.08 13.40 -8.57
CA HIS A 136 -5.98 13.54 -9.70
C HIS A 136 -5.98 12.27 -10.58
N PRO A 137 -7.15 11.64 -10.83
CA PRO A 137 -7.25 10.29 -11.43
C PRO A 137 -6.64 10.22 -12.83
N VAL A 138 -6.82 11.25 -13.65
CA VAL A 138 -6.20 11.32 -15.00
C VAL A 138 -4.67 11.17 -14.92
N ARG A 139 -4.01 11.72 -13.89
CA ARG A 139 -2.55 11.64 -13.75
C ARG A 139 -2.11 10.27 -13.23
N SER A 140 -2.79 9.73 -12.21
CA SER A 140 -2.42 8.45 -11.62
C SER A 140 -2.70 7.30 -12.57
N ILE A 141 -3.87 7.26 -13.22
CA ILE A 141 -4.26 6.19 -14.15
C ILE A 141 -3.37 6.20 -15.40
N ALA A 142 -3.11 7.36 -16.01
CA ALA A 142 -2.21 7.44 -17.16
C ALA A 142 -0.79 6.97 -16.82
N SER A 143 -0.26 7.36 -15.65
CA SER A 143 1.04 6.88 -15.19
C SER A 143 1.03 5.38 -14.87
N TYR A 144 -0.08 4.86 -14.35
CA TYR A 144 -0.22 3.45 -13.98
C TYR A 144 -0.24 2.58 -15.23
N ARG A 145 -1.08 2.93 -16.21
CA ARG A 145 -1.15 2.27 -17.52
C ARG A 145 0.23 2.14 -18.16
N LYS A 146 0.99 3.24 -18.22
CA LYS A 146 2.33 3.23 -18.81
C LYS A 146 3.29 2.31 -18.04
N MET A 147 3.26 2.37 -16.71
CA MET A 147 4.10 1.52 -15.86
C MET A 147 3.78 0.03 -16.05
N MET A 148 2.49 -0.33 -16.02
CA MET A 148 2.05 -1.72 -16.16
C MET A 148 2.34 -2.28 -17.56
N TYR A 149 2.11 -1.49 -18.61
CA TYR A 149 2.51 -1.87 -19.97
C TYR A 149 4.00 -2.22 -20.05
N ASN A 150 4.86 -1.32 -19.57
CA ASN A 150 6.30 -1.53 -19.59
C ASN A 150 6.69 -2.81 -18.83
N GLN A 151 6.16 -2.99 -17.62
CA GLN A 151 6.46 -4.17 -16.79
C GLN A 151 6.02 -5.47 -17.46
N PHE A 152 4.79 -5.55 -17.96
CA PHE A 152 4.30 -6.76 -18.61
C PHE A 152 4.98 -7.02 -19.96
N SER A 153 5.36 -5.97 -20.68
CA SER A 153 6.15 -6.07 -21.92
C SER A 153 7.54 -6.65 -21.65
N GLU A 154 8.25 -6.15 -20.63
CA GLU A 154 9.56 -6.65 -20.20
C GLU A 154 9.51 -8.12 -19.75
N LEU A 155 8.41 -8.52 -19.10
CA LEU A 155 8.18 -9.91 -18.68
C LEU A 155 7.67 -10.81 -19.82
N GLY A 156 7.41 -10.28 -21.02
CA GLY A 156 6.89 -11.06 -22.14
C GLY A 156 5.46 -11.59 -21.92
N LEU A 157 4.66 -10.90 -21.10
CA LEU A 157 3.31 -11.33 -20.71
C LEU A 157 2.20 -10.74 -21.60
N LEU A 158 2.56 -9.87 -22.56
CA LEU A 158 1.61 -9.20 -23.44
C LEU A 158 1.54 -9.88 -24.81
N GLU A 159 0.33 -10.22 -25.24
CA GLU A 159 0.07 -10.87 -26.53
C GLU A 159 -1.06 -10.17 -27.30
N GLY A 160 -1.15 -10.42 -28.61
CA GLY A 160 -2.22 -9.90 -29.46
C GLY A 160 -2.31 -8.37 -29.42
N LYS A 161 -3.52 -7.85 -29.11
CA LYS A 161 -3.75 -6.40 -28.99
C LYS A 161 -3.03 -5.76 -27.80
N ALA A 162 -2.70 -6.52 -26.76
CA ALA A 162 -2.01 -5.98 -25.59
C ALA A 162 -0.51 -5.74 -25.85
N ALA A 163 0.05 -6.31 -26.93
CA ALA A 163 1.48 -6.20 -27.25
C ALA A 163 1.93 -4.78 -27.65
N SER A 164 1.02 -3.94 -28.18
CA SER A 164 1.31 -2.54 -28.54
C SER A 164 0.87 -1.60 -27.42
N GLU A 165 1.73 -0.60 -27.11
CA GLU A 165 1.41 0.41 -26.10
C GLU A 165 0.14 1.15 -26.48
N GLU A 166 -0.11 1.44 -27.76
CA GLU A 166 -1.28 2.19 -28.22
C GLU A 166 -2.59 1.47 -27.94
N THR A 167 -2.62 0.14 -28.05
CA THR A 167 -3.83 -0.68 -27.91
C THR A 167 -3.98 -1.34 -26.53
N TYR A 168 -2.96 -1.25 -25.68
CA TYR A 168 -3.00 -1.71 -24.29
C TYR A 168 -4.04 -0.94 -23.47
N ASP A 169 -4.88 -1.70 -22.77
CA ASP A 169 -5.98 -1.22 -21.96
C ASP A 169 -5.93 -1.89 -20.58
N VAL A 170 -5.83 -1.10 -19.51
CA VAL A 170 -5.68 -1.65 -18.15
C VAL A 170 -6.94 -2.37 -17.66
N GLU A 171 -8.13 -1.99 -18.11
CA GLU A 171 -9.36 -2.68 -17.69
C GLU A 171 -9.46 -4.07 -18.30
N ARG A 172 -8.94 -4.22 -19.52
CA ARG A 172 -8.98 -5.48 -20.27
C ARG A 172 -7.77 -6.36 -20.02
N ASP A 173 -6.58 -5.77 -20.01
CA ASP A 173 -5.31 -6.48 -20.13
C ASP A 173 -4.56 -6.60 -18.78
N ASP A 174 -4.98 -5.87 -17.74
CA ASP A 174 -4.36 -5.94 -16.42
C ASP A 174 -5.28 -6.59 -15.38
N ARG A 175 -4.96 -7.85 -15.04
CA ARG A 175 -5.71 -8.63 -14.04
C ARG A 175 -5.59 -8.11 -12.61
N PHE A 176 -4.67 -7.20 -12.33
CA PHE A 176 -4.52 -6.55 -11.02
C PHE A 176 -5.22 -5.19 -10.97
N PHE A 177 -5.72 -4.69 -12.10
CA PHE A 177 -6.38 -3.39 -12.14
C PHE A 177 -7.74 -3.46 -11.44
N PRO A 178 -7.96 -2.65 -10.39
CA PRO A 178 -9.24 -2.62 -9.69
C PRO A 178 -10.35 -2.01 -10.57
N SER A 179 -11.55 -2.61 -10.53
CA SER A 179 -12.71 -2.15 -11.32
C SER A 179 -13.19 -0.75 -10.92
N GLY A 180 -12.92 -0.32 -9.68
CA GLY A 180 -13.16 1.03 -9.19
C GLY A 180 -12.02 2.01 -9.45
N TYR A 181 -11.07 1.65 -10.33
CA TYR A 181 -9.88 2.44 -10.70
C TYR A 181 -8.98 2.80 -9.50
N GLY A 182 -9.12 2.09 -8.38
CA GLY A 182 -8.41 2.31 -7.13
C GLY A 182 -9.02 3.45 -6.30
N THR A 183 -9.61 4.45 -6.96
CA THR A 183 -10.25 5.59 -6.31
C THR A 183 -11.51 5.17 -5.56
N LYS A 184 -12.38 4.37 -6.18
CA LYS A 184 -13.61 3.92 -5.51
C LYS A 184 -13.28 3.02 -4.31
N GLU A 185 -12.35 2.08 -4.44
CA GLU A 185 -11.95 1.21 -3.33
C GLU A 185 -11.36 2.01 -2.17
N THR A 186 -10.54 3.02 -2.47
CA THR A 186 -9.97 3.92 -1.46
C THR A 186 -11.07 4.74 -0.78
N TYR A 187 -12.07 5.23 -1.54
CA TYR A 187 -13.21 5.96 -0.99
C TYR A 187 -14.13 5.08 -0.14
N ASP A 188 -14.42 3.86 -0.59
CA ASP A 188 -15.23 2.90 0.17
C ASP A 188 -14.53 2.50 1.49
N LEU A 189 -13.21 2.37 1.47
CA LEU A 189 -12.42 2.17 2.69
C LEU A 189 -12.49 3.38 3.61
N TRP A 190 -12.41 4.60 3.07
CA TRP A 190 -12.55 5.83 3.87
C TRP A 190 -13.92 5.94 4.55
N ASN A 191 -15.02 5.61 3.85
CA ASN A 191 -16.35 5.55 4.45
C ASN A 191 -16.39 4.51 5.58
N TYR A 192 -15.92 3.29 5.30
CA TYR A 192 -15.90 2.21 6.28
C TYR A 192 -15.16 2.59 7.57
N ILE A 193 -13.99 3.23 7.46
CA ILE A 193 -13.20 3.66 8.62
C ILE A 193 -14.00 4.64 9.52
N GLN A 194 -14.79 5.52 8.91
CA GLN A 194 -15.60 6.48 9.66
C GLN A 194 -16.90 5.86 10.20
N ASP A 195 -17.61 5.11 9.35
CA ASP A 195 -18.90 4.51 9.66
C ASP A 195 -18.78 3.52 10.83
N GLU A 196 -17.70 2.73 10.85
CA GLU A 196 -17.37 1.80 11.93
C GLU A 196 -16.60 2.45 13.09
N ASN A 197 -16.36 3.76 13.03
CA ASN A 197 -15.65 4.53 14.05
C ASN A 197 -14.27 3.92 14.41
N ILE A 198 -13.55 3.43 13.40
CA ILE A 198 -12.22 2.81 13.54
C ILE A 198 -11.15 3.88 13.81
N ASP A 199 -11.22 4.99 13.07
CA ASP A 199 -10.46 6.21 13.32
C ASP A 199 -11.45 7.38 13.27
N THR A 200 -11.50 8.15 14.35
CA THR A 200 -12.42 9.30 14.48
C THR A 200 -12.00 10.50 13.66
N ASN A 201 -10.76 10.53 13.15
CA ASN A 201 -10.25 11.65 12.36
C ASN A 201 -9.23 11.19 11.29
N PRO A 202 -9.65 10.40 10.28
CA PRO A 202 -8.75 9.98 9.22
C PRO A 202 -8.23 11.19 8.43
N VAL A 203 -6.93 11.22 8.16
CA VAL A 203 -6.27 12.32 7.45
C VAL A 203 -6.38 12.14 5.94
N VAL A 204 -6.63 13.20 5.19
CA VAL A 204 -6.55 13.20 3.72
C VAL A 204 -5.42 14.13 3.28
N ILE A 205 -4.58 13.66 2.36
CA ILE A 205 -3.47 14.43 1.79
C ILE A 205 -3.65 14.48 0.28
N ASP A 206 -3.64 15.68 -0.32
CA ASP A 206 -3.51 15.83 -1.77
C ASP A 206 -2.03 15.72 -2.17
N GLY A 207 -1.71 14.82 -3.09
CA GLY A 207 -0.36 14.66 -3.61
C GLY A 207 0.21 15.91 -4.31
N ASN A 208 -0.64 16.81 -4.81
CA ASN A 208 -0.18 18.10 -5.35
C ASN A 208 0.29 19.06 -4.25
N ASP A 209 -0.37 19.05 -3.08
CA ASP A 209 0.09 19.84 -1.93
C ASP A 209 1.44 19.33 -1.44
N LEU A 210 1.58 18.01 -1.34
CA LEU A 210 2.86 17.38 -0.98
C LEU A 210 4.00 17.77 -1.93
N LEU A 211 3.74 17.92 -3.22
CA LEU A 211 4.76 18.35 -4.20
C LEU A 211 5.04 19.86 -4.16
N SER A 212 4.00 20.67 -3.98
CA SER A 212 4.13 22.13 -4.07
C SER A 212 4.61 22.77 -2.76
N LYS A 213 4.31 22.13 -1.62
CA LYS A 213 4.61 22.63 -0.27
C LYS A 213 5.14 21.50 0.64
N PRO A 214 6.20 20.77 0.25
CA PRO A 214 6.61 19.53 0.90
C PRO A 214 6.87 19.67 2.41
N ALA A 215 7.55 20.73 2.85
CA ALA A 215 7.84 20.95 4.27
C ALA A 215 6.59 21.25 5.10
N GLU A 216 5.70 22.09 4.58
CA GLU A 216 4.45 22.45 5.25
C GLU A 216 3.53 21.22 5.36
N THR A 217 3.31 20.53 4.23
CA THR A 217 2.44 19.35 4.17
C THR A 217 2.98 18.20 5.02
N LEU A 218 4.28 17.90 4.94
CA LEU A 218 4.88 16.81 5.74
C LEU A 218 4.84 17.13 7.24
N SER A 219 5.15 18.38 7.64
CA SER A 219 5.08 18.78 9.05
C SER A 219 3.66 18.73 9.61
N ALA A 220 2.68 19.20 8.83
CA ALA A 220 1.27 19.14 9.22
C ALA A 220 0.78 17.70 9.33
N TYR A 221 1.14 16.85 8.36
CA TYR A 221 0.83 15.43 8.38
C TYR A 221 1.41 14.74 9.62
N CYS A 222 2.71 14.89 9.86
CA CYS A 222 3.38 14.28 11.01
C CYS A 222 2.68 14.67 12.32
N THR A 223 2.34 15.96 12.47
CA THR A 223 1.60 16.45 13.64
C THR A 223 0.22 15.80 13.77
N ALA A 224 -0.53 15.67 12.67
CA ALA A 224 -1.88 15.11 12.66
C ALA A 224 -1.93 13.62 13.06
N VAL A 225 -0.91 12.83 12.70
CA VAL A 225 -0.84 11.39 13.02
C VAL A 225 0.09 11.06 14.19
N GLY A 226 0.65 12.07 14.87
CA GLY A 226 1.52 11.89 16.04
C GLY A 226 2.94 11.43 15.72
N LEU A 227 3.39 11.58 14.47
CA LEU A 227 4.76 11.31 14.06
C LEU A 227 5.69 12.49 14.38
N PRO A 228 6.96 12.24 14.75
CA PRO A 228 7.94 13.31 14.86
C PRO A 228 8.28 13.88 13.47
N TYR A 229 8.51 15.18 13.41
CA TYR A 229 8.95 15.87 12.20
C TYR A 229 10.31 16.51 12.40
N SER A 230 11.16 16.43 11.37
CA SER A 230 12.36 17.25 11.23
C SER A 230 12.57 17.61 9.77
N ASN A 231 13.25 18.74 9.49
CA ASN A 231 13.58 19.11 8.11
C ASN A 231 14.48 18.09 7.40
N GLY A 232 15.22 17.28 8.16
CA GLY A 232 16.03 16.19 7.62
C GLY A 232 15.19 15.12 6.92
N LEU A 233 13.90 14.98 7.26
CA LEU A 233 13.00 14.03 6.60
C LEU A 233 12.75 14.33 5.13
N LEU A 234 13.11 15.53 4.62
CA LEU A 234 12.98 15.94 3.22
C LEU A 234 14.26 15.73 2.39
N GLN A 235 15.33 15.29 3.03
CA GLN A 235 16.65 15.18 2.43
C GLN A 235 17.17 13.78 2.67
N TRP A 236 17.46 13.08 1.58
CA TRP A 236 18.05 11.75 1.66
C TRP A 236 18.98 11.55 0.47
N ASP A 237 20.06 10.83 0.72
CA ASP A 237 20.94 10.39 -0.36
C ASP A 237 20.16 9.50 -1.32
N ALA A 238 20.57 9.53 -2.59
CA ALA A 238 20.14 8.57 -3.60
C ALA A 238 20.72 7.19 -3.24
N SER A 239 20.22 6.58 -2.16
CA SER A 239 20.53 5.22 -1.76
C SER A 239 19.40 4.29 -2.21
N PRO A 240 19.72 3.02 -2.55
CA PRO A 240 18.74 2.06 -3.03
C PRO A 240 17.76 1.56 -1.95
N ARG A 241 17.77 2.12 -0.73
CA ARG A 241 16.86 1.65 0.33
C ARG A 241 15.43 2.16 0.12
N CYS A 242 14.62 1.36 -0.54
CA CYS A 242 13.22 1.09 -0.20
C CYS A 242 12.99 -0.40 -0.39
#